data_AF-A0A933LA76-F1
#
_entry.id   AF-A0A933LA76-F1
#
_cell.length_a   1.000
_cell.length_b   1.000
_cell.length_c   1.000
_cell.angle_alpha   90.00
_cell.angle_beta   90.00
_cell.angle_gamma   90.00
#
_symmetry.space_group_name_H-M   'P 1'
#
loop_
_entity.id
_entity.type
_entity.pdbx_description
1 polymer ?
#
loop_
_entity_poly.entity_id
_entity_poly.type
_entity_poly.pdbx_seq_one_letter_code
_entity_poly.pdbx_strand_id
1 'polypeptide(L)'
;MSKKIKILVIGGAGYVGSAACAWLRDQGHYVWVLDDLSTGHREHVLSEGFTLAKAGDQKAVSALLGSQSFDCAMHFAASCLVSESVKNPQKYFENNVIQTKNLLETLLKCGVKNFIFSSTCAIFGTPQFDSNDKTQKINESLPKKPINPYGETKLQVEDMLASYAKTHGLKSVALRYFNASGAEPKNRVGECHIVETHLIPNILKAAMKNQKVEIYGDDYSTHDGTCIRDYIHVTDLAQTHESAMLKLLQDKSPIGRFFAYNLGSENGFSVKEVLCAAEKVIGKKISSVIKERRPGDPPRLVSDSALAKKELSFSPKYIKIEQIIESAWKWEQQNVTSKKAVFLDRDGTLNEDPGYLSHPDQMILLPTVGESLAKLKKAGFLLIVLSNQSGVGRKFVKKSMLPSIHDKLHEHLKSYGVKLDDFFLCFHTPEDNCECRKPKTKNILKAAKTYNICLKKSYMIGDKLSDIQMGLAAGCKAALLVRTGDGKKTEKELVSEQVPFIGNSLLAVAEWILHQENADS
;
A
#
# COMPACT_ATOMS: atom_id res chain seq x y z
N MET A 1 -0.82 33.66 0.35
CA MET A 1 -1.07 32.21 0.21
C MET A 1 0.29 31.57 -0.05
N SER A 2 0.72 30.60 0.76
CA SER A 2 1.94 29.84 0.50
C SER A 2 1.86 29.16 -0.87
N LYS A 3 2.97 29.12 -1.61
CA LYS A 3 3.04 28.41 -2.90
C LYS A 3 2.69 26.95 -2.67
N LYS A 4 1.70 26.42 -3.38
CA LYS A 4 1.35 24.99 -3.31
C LYS A 4 2.46 24.17 -3.95
N ILE A 5 3.03 23.23 -3.18
CA ILE A 5 4.17 22.41 -3.58
C ILE A 5 3.65 21.16 -4.29
N LYS A 6 4.29 20.78 -5.40
CA LYS A 6 4.01 19.54 -6.12
C LYS A 6 5.02 18.46 -5.73
N ILE A 7 4.53 17.33 -5.22
CA ILE A 7 5.35 16.30 -4.59
C ILE A 7 5.10 14.96 -5.28
N LEU A 8 6.17 14.30 -5.70
CA LEU A 8 6.12 12.91 -6.15
C LEU A 8 6.44 11.99 -4.98
N VAL A 9 5.51 11.14 -4.59
CA VAL A 9 5.68 10.14 -3.52
C VAL A 9 5.84 8.76 -4.15
N ILE A 10 7.05 8.23 -4.10
CA ILE A 10 7.39 6.89 -4.57
C ILE A 10 7.15 5.91 -3.42
N GLY A 11 6.36 4.86 -3.64
CA GLY A 11 5.93 3.97 -2.55
C GLY A 11 4.74 4.51 -1.75
N GLY A 12 3.96 5.43 -2.35
CA GLY A 12 2.85 6.12 -1.69
C GLY A 12 1.60 5.26 -1.44
N ALA A 13 1.56 4.02 -1.93
CA ALA A 13 0.51 3.06 -1.60
C ALA A 13 0.85 2.19 -0.37
N GLY A 14 2.11 2.25 0.11
CA GLY A 14 2.57 1.56 1.32
C GLY A 14 2.18 2.27 2.62
N TYR A 15 2.55 1.70 3.76
CA TYR A 15 2.16 2.20 5.08
C TYR A 15 2.62 3.65 5.36
N VAL A 16 3.93 3.89 5.44
CA VAL A 16 4.46 5.23 5.74
C VAL A 16 4.21 6.21 4.59
N GLY A 17 4.35 5.74 3.34
CA GLY A 17 4.14 6.58 2.16
C GLY A 17 2.72 7.11 2.03
N SER A 18 1.70 6.28 2.31
CA SER A 18 0.29 6.71 2.27
C SER A 18 -0.07 7.67 3.41
N ALA A 19 0.51 7.48 4.60
CA ALA A 19 0.38 8.44 5.70
C ALA A 19 1.04 9.79 5.39
N ALA A 20 2.21 9.78 4.72
CA ALA A 20 2.83 11.00 4.20
C ALA A 20 1.92 11.69 3.17
N CYS A 21 1.32 10.93 2.23
CA CYS A 21 0.35 11.48 1.28
C CYS A 21 -0.86 12.12 1.99
N ALA A 22 -1.41 11.45 3.00
CA ALA A 22 -2.54 11.95 3.80
C ALA A 22 -2.20 13.30 4.47
N TRP A 23 -1.04 13.37 5.12
CA TRP A 23 -0.54 14.57 5.78
C TRP A 23 -0.33 15.72 4.78
N LEU A 24 0.43 15.48 3.70
CA LEU A 24 0.78 16.51 2.73
C LEU A 24 -0.45 17.13 2.06
N ARG A 25 -1.48 16.32 1.77
CA ARG A 25 -2.77 16.82 1.27
C ARG A 25 -3.52 17.67 2.27
N ASP A 26 -3.51 17.27 3.55
CA ASP A 26 -4.14 18.04 4.62
C ASP A 26 -3.44 19.40 4.83
N GLN A 27 -2.14 19.49 4.52
CA GLN A 27 -1.37 20.75 4.50
C GLN A 27 -1.58 21.57 3.21
N GLY A 28 -2.38 21.06 2.26
CA GLY A 28 -2.72 21.77 1.01
C GLY A 28 -1.72 21.61 -0.13
N HIS A 29 -0.75 20.70 -0.02
CA HIS A 29 0.17 20.35 -1.11
C HIS A 29 -0.50 19.43 -2.13
N TYR A 30 0.06 19.40 -3.34
CA TYR A 30 -0.37 18.48 -4.39
C TYR A 30 0.55 17.26 -4.44
N VAL A 31 -0.03 16.08 -4.42
CA VAL A 31 0.69 14.81 -4.29
C VAL A 31 0.39 13.91 -5.49
N TRP A 32 1.42 13.36 -6.12
CA TRP A 32 1.31 12.26 -7.08
C TRP A 32 1.99 11.03 -6.51
N VAL A 33 1.45 9.86 -6.79
CA VAL A 33 2.01 8.59 -6.30
C VAL A 33 2.53 7.77 -7.46
N LEU A 34 3.72 7.21 -7.28
CA LEU A 34 4.26 6.14 -8.11
C LEU A 34 4.46 4.91 -7.23
N ASP A 35 3.83 3.81 -7.60
CA ASP A 35 3.89 2.56 -6.82
C ASP A 35 3.61 1.38 -7.75
N ASP A 36 4.22 0.22 -7.49
CA ASP A 36 3.96 -1.01 -8.26
C ASP A 36 2.94 -1.93 -7.58
N LEU A 37 2.43 -1.54 -6.41
CA LEU A 37 1.48 -2.29 -5.58
C LEU A 37 2.00 -3.66 -5.10
N SER A 38 3.31 -3.89 -5.17
CA SER A 38 3.94 -5.14 -4.74
C SER A 38 3.63 -5.46 -3.27
N THR A 39 3.67 -4.44 -2.41
CA THR A 39 3.24 -4.52 -1.00
C THR A 39 2.20 -3.46 -0.64
N GLY A 40 2.14 -2.35 -1.40
CA GLY A 40 1.18 -1.25 -1.21
C GLY A 40 -0.25 -1.59 -1.65
N HIS A 41 -1.21 -0.71 -1.33
CA HIS A 41 -2.64 -0.90 -1.58
C HIS A 41 -3.21 0.27 -2.34
N ARG A 42 -3.89 0.01 -3.47
CA ARG A 42 -4.40 1.07 -4.35
C ARG A 42 -5.43 1.94 -3.65
N GLU A 43 -6.23 1.35 -2.75
CA GLU A 43 -7.21 2.01 -1.90
C GLU A 43 -6.60 3.01 -0.92
N HIS A 44 -5.32 2.88 -0.56
CA HIS A 44 -4.62 3.80 0.34
C HIS A 44 -4.01 5.01 -0.39
N VAL A 45 -4.10 5.04 -1.72
CA VAL A 45 -3.49 6.11 -2.52
C VAL A 45 -4.34 7.38 -2.43
N LEU A 46 -3.88 8.31 -1.60
CA LEU A 46 -4.44 9.64 -1.46
C LEU A 46 -3.62 10.61 -2.31
N SER A 47 -4.01 10.83 -3.57
CA SER A 47 -3.22 11.62 -4.52
C SER A 47 -4.06 12.29 -5.60
N GLU A 48 -3.46 13.26 -6.30
CA GLU A 48 -3.99 13.88 -7.53
C GLU A 48 -3.77 12.99 -8.75
N GLY A 49 -2.77 12.11 -8.70
CA GLY A 49 -2.47 11.17 -9.77
C GLY A 49 -1.75 9.93 -9.25
N PHE A 50 -1.88 8.83 -9.98
CA PHE A 50 -1.26 7.55 -9.66
C PHE A 50 -0.63 6.95 -10.91
N THR A 51 0.62 6.52 -10.79
CA THR A 51 1.37 5.80 -11.83
C THR A 51 1.72 4.41 -11.32
N LEU A 52 1.18 3.39 -11.99
CA LEU A 52 1.49 1.99 -11.69
C LEU A 52 2.82 1.61 -12.36
N ALA A 53 3.92 1.66 -11.60
CA ALA A 53 5.25 1.33 -12.11
C ALA A 53 6.23 1.07 -10.96
N LYS A 54 7.30 0.33 -11.26
CA LYS A 54 8.45 0.21 -10.36
C LYS A 54 9.18 1.55 -10.25
N ALA A 55 9.79 1.81 -9.10
CA ALA A 55 10.50 3.06 -8.83
C ALA A 55 11.58 3.38 -9.88
N GLY A 56 12.32 2.37 -10.36
CA GLY A 56 13.37 2.51 -11.36
C GLY A 56 12.92 2.29 -12.80
N ASP A 57 11.61 2.21 -13.09
CA ASP A 57 11.12 2.19 -14.47
C ASP A 57 11.32 3.56 -15.12
N GLN A 58 12.49 3.73 -15.75
CA GLN A 58 12.89 5.01 -16.31
C GLN A 58 11.92 5.53 -17.38
N LYS A 59 11.24 4.64 -18.12
CA LYS A 59 10.27 5.06 -19.15
C LYS A 59 9.01 5.63 -18.50
N ALA A 60 8.44 4.91 -17.53
CA ALA A 60 7.25 5.36 -16.81
C ALA A 60 7.53 6.63 -16.01
N VAL A 61 8.67 6.70 -15.31
CA VAL A 61 9.09 7.88 -14.55
C VAL A 61 9.32 9.07 -15.47
N SER A 62 10.00 8.90 -16.61
CA SER A 62 10.22 9.98 -17.58
C SER A 62 8.90 10.50 -18.16
N ALA A 63 7.95 9.61 -18.47
CA ALA A 63 6.63 10.00 -18.96
C ALA A 63 5.85 10.83 -17.92
N LEU A 64 5.88 10.40 -16.65
CA LEU A 64 5.27 11.14 -15.55
C LEU A 64 5.89 12.53 -15.41
N LEU A 65 7.22 12.62 -15.39
CA LEU A 65 7.96 13.88 -15.27
C LEU A 65 7.83 14.80 -16.49
N GLY A 66 7.58 14.23 -17.68
CA GLY A 66 7.25 15.01 -18.89
C GLY A 66 5.85 15.62 -18.85
N SER A 67 4.92 15.00 -18.14
CA SER A 67 3.54 15.48 -18.00
C SER A 67 3.35 16.47 -16.83
N GLN A 68 4.23 16.41 -15.82
CA GLN A 68 4.12 17.18 -14.58
C GLN A 68 5.51 17.54 -14.04
N SER A 69 5.67 18.79 -13.60
CA SER A 69 6.84 19.23 -12.83
C SER A 69 6.64 18.97 -11.33
N PHE A 70 7.70 18.55 -10.63
CA PHE A 70 7.68 18.35 -9.18
C PHE A 70 8.75 19.20 -8.50
N ASP A 71 8.39 19.79 -7.35
CA ASP A 71 9.32 20.54 -6.52
C ASP A 71 10.20 19.60 -5.67
N CYS A 72 9.68 18.41 -5.31
CA CYS A 72 10.36 17.41 -4.50
C CYS A 72 9.87 15.99 -4.79
N ALA A 73 10.77 15.00 -4.65
CA ALA A 73 10.43 13.59 -4.61
C ALA A 73 10.64 13.03 -3.19
N MET A 74 9.73 12.17 -2.72
CA MET A 74 9.84 11.45 -1.44
C MET A 74 9.82 9.95 -1.71
N HIS A 75 10.86 9.23 -1.28
CA HIS A 75 11.07 7.83 -1.63
C HIS A 75 10.88 6.89 -0.43
N PHE A 76 9.81 6.11 -0.51
CA PHE A 76 9.42 5.06 0.44
C PHE A 76 9.46 3.65 -0.16
N ALA A 77 9.61 3.51 -1.49
CA ALA A 77 9.58 2.20 -2.13
C ALA A 77 10.87 1.41 -1.86
N ALA A 78 10.78 0.47 -0.93
CA ALA A 78 11.85 -0.46 -0.60
C ALA A 78 11.26 -1.76 -0.05
N SER A 79 11.97 -2.87 -0.24
CA SER A 79 11.77 -4.08 0.55
C SER A 79 12.33 -3.85 1.96
N CYS A 80 11.56 -4.20 2.98
CA CYS A 80 11.83 -3.82 4.37
C CYS A 80 11.87 -4.99 5.39
N LEU A 81 11.67 -6.24 4.95
CA LEU A 81 11.63 -7.39 5.86
C LEU A 81 13.05 -7.93 6.12
N VAL A 82 13.59 -7.65 7.31
CA VAL A 82 14.96 -8.06 7.69
C VAL A 82 15.20 -9.56 7.49
N SER A 83 14.28 -10.40 7.94
CA SER A 83 14.40 -11.87 7.84
C SER A 83 14.37 -12.38 6.40
N GLU A 84 13.63 -11.72 5.50
CA GLU A 84 13.64 -12.04 4.08
C GLU A 84 14.95 -11.60 3.44
N SER A 85 15.50 -10.45 3.84
CA SER A 85 16.74 -9.90 3.26
C SER A 85 17.94 -10.83 3.43
N VAL A 86 18.01 -11.58 4.54
CA VAL A 86 19.07 -12.58 4.77
C VAL A 86 18.90 -13.79 3.85
N LYS A 87 17.65 -14.21 3.59
CA LYS A 87 17.34 -15.38 2.75
C LYS A 87 17.45 -15.06 1.26
N ASN A 88 17.10 -13.84 0.86
CA ASN A 88 17.09 -13.38 -0.53
C ASN A 88 17.72 -11.98 -0.65
N PRO A 89 19.04 -11.87 -0.46
CA PRO A 89 19.73 -10.58 -0.51
C PRO A 89 19.64 -9.91 -1.89
N GLN A 90 19.67 -10.70 -2.97
CA GLN A 90 19.59 -10.18 -4.36
C GLN A 90 18.33 -9.33 -4.59
N LYS A 91 17.16 -9.79 -4.09
CA LYS A 91 15.91 -9.03 -4.17
C LYS A 91 16.06 -7.63 -3.56
N TYR A 92 16.74 -7.53 -2.43
CA TYR A 92 16.92 -6.27 -1.70
C TYR A 92 17.89 -5.34 -2.44
N PHE A 93 19.00 -5.86 -2.97
CA PHE A 93 19.91 -5.03 -3.77
C PHE A 93 19.25 -4.52 -5.05
N GLU A 94 18.52 -5.38 -5.76
CA GLU A 94 17.79 -4.98 -6.96
C GLU A 94 16.74 -3.92 -6.63
N ASN A 95 15.85 -4.19 -5.68
CA ASN A 95 14.73 -3.30 -5.40
C ASN A 95 15.12 -2.02 -4.65
N ASN A 96 16.05 -2.09 -3.70
CA ASN A 96 16.39 -0.93 -2.86
C ASN A 96 17.51 -0.09 -3.46
N VAL A 97 18.51 -0.72 -4.10
CA VAL A 97 19.70 0.01 -4.61
C VAL A 97 19.55 0.31 -6.10
N ILE A 98 19.34 -0.71 -6.94
CA ILE A 98 19.31 -0.53 -8.40
C ILE A 98 18.11 0.30 -8.84
N GLN A 99 16.91 0.01 -8.34
CA GLN A 99 15.73 0.82 -8.66
C GLN A 99 15.90 2.28 -8.19
N THR A 100 16.50 2.51 -7.01
CA THR A 100 16.75 3.86 -6.50
C THR A 100 17.77 4.62 -7.34
N LYS A 101 18.85 3.96 -7.78
CA LYS A 101 19.82 4.53 -8.73
C LYS A 101 19.11 4.99 -10.01
N ASN A 102 18.32 4.11 -10.61
CA ASN A 102 17.61 4.40 -11.87
C ASN A 102 16.58 5.53 -11.70
N LEU A 103 15.90 5.56 -10.55
CA LEU A 103 14.99 6.65 -10.16
C LEU A 103 15.74 7.98 -10.07
N LEU A 104 16.84 8.04 -9.31
CA LEU A 104 17.62 9.27 -9.11
C LEU A 104 18.18 9.82 -10.43
N GLU A 105 18.71 8.95 -11.29
CA GLU A 105 19.18 9.35 -12.62
C GLU A 105 18.06 9.99 -13.46
N THR A 106 16.86 9.43 -13.40
CA THR A 106 15.71 9.95 -14.15
C THR A 106 15.20 11.27 -13.57
N LEU A 107 15.08 11.37 -12.25
CA LEU A 107 14.70 12.60 -11.55
C LEU A 107 15.66 13.76 -11.88
N LEU A 108 16.97 13.50 -11.81
CA LEU A 108 18.00 14.50 -12.11
C LEU A 108 17.97 14.94 -13.57
N LYS A 109 17.82 14.00 -14.52
CA LYS A 109 17.68 14.32 -15.96
C LYS A 109 16.47 15.22 -16.24
N CYS A 110 15.39 15.06 -15.49
CA CYS A 110 14.18 15.87 -15.59
C CYS A 110 14.17 17.11 -14.67
N GLY A 111 15.27 17.40 -13.97
CA GLY A 111 15.43 18.62 -13.16
C GLY A 111 14.85 18.57 -11.74
N VAL A 112 14.39 17.41 -11.26
CA VAL A 112 13.95 17.25 -9.86
C VAL A 112 15.17 17.01 -8.97
N LYS A 113 15.54 18.03 -8.19
CA LYS A 113 16.79 18.03 -7.38
C LYS A 113 16.58 17.94 -5.87
N ASN A 114 15.34 17.96 -5.37
CA ASN A 114 15.05 17.81 -3.95
C ASN A 114 14.51 16.39 -3.69
N PHE A 115 15.16 15.66 -2.80
CA PHE A 115 14.88 14.24 -2.58
C PHE A 115 14.86 13.89 -1.09
N ILE A 116 13.72 13.39 -0.60
CA ILE A 116 13.61 12.85 0.76
C ILE A 116 13.66 11.34 0.69
N PHE A 117 14.56 10.73 1.45
CA PHE A 117 14.76 9.29 1.51
C PHE A 117 14.33 8.74 2.86
N SER A 118 13.41 7.77 2.82
CA SER A 118 13.07 6.92 3.96
C SER A 118 14.20 5.91 4.21
N SER A 119 15.10 6.24 5.14
CA SER A 119 16.19 5.38 5.59
C SER A 119 15.78 4.60 6.84
N THR A 120 16.74 3.97 7.51
CA THR A 120 16.50 3.15 8.70
C THR A 120 17.66 3.25 9.68
N CYS A 121 17.37 3.09 10.96
CA CYS A 121 18.43 2.94 11.96
C CYS A 121 19.09 1.55 11.94
N ALA A 122 18.61 0.60 11.14
CA ALA A 122 19.28 -0.69 10.93
C ALA A 122 20.69 -0.55 10.30
N ILE A 123 21.02 0.62 9.72
CA ILE A 123 22.36 0.95 9.23
C ILE A 123 23.43 0.94 10.34
N PHE A 124 23.03 1.11 11.60
CA PHE A 124 23.95 1.12 12.74
C PHE A 124 24.26 -0.30 13.26
N GLY A 125 23.48 -1.31 12.84
CA GLY A 125 23.66 -2.70 13.28
C GLY A 125 23.58 -2.86 14.79
N THR A 126 24.62 -3.44 15.37
CA THR A 126 24.78 -3.54 16.83
C THR A 126 25.59 -2.32 17.31
N PRO A 127 24.94 -1.27 17.84
CA PRO A 127 25.62 -0.03 18.18
C PRO A 127 26.66 -0.27 19.28
N GLN A 128 27.83 0.31 19.09
CA GLN A 128 28.89 0.37 20.10
C GLN A 128 28.82 1.75 20.75
N PHE A 129 28.36 1.78 22.00
CA PHE A 129 28.31 3.00 22.80
C PHE A 129 29.64 3.23 23.51
N ASP A 130 30.00 4.49 23.71
CA ASP A 130 31.08 4.86 24.63
C ASP A 130 30.70 4.37 26.04
N SER A 131 31.66 3.86 26.80
CA SER A 131 31.43 3.41 28.18
C SER A 131 30.90 4.52 29.09
N ASN A 132 31.13 5.79 28.72
CA ASN A 132 30.62 6.96 29.44
C ASN A 132 29.22 7.41 28.98
N ASP A 133 28.70 6.89 27.86
CA ASP A 133 27.35 7.24 27.39
C ASP A 133 26.29 6.47 28.18
N LYS A 134 25.80 7.11 29.25
CA LYS A 134 24.71 6.58 30.09
C LYS A 134 23.37 6.54 29.38
N THR A 135 23.19 7.26 28.27
CA THR A 135 21.91 7.33 27.57
C THR A 135 21.69 6.10 26.69
N GLN A 136 22.77 5.54 26.15
CA GLN A 136 22.76 4.42 25.19
C GLN A 136 21.77 4.67 24.04
N LYS A 137 21.72 5.91 23.55
CA LYS A 137 20.86 6.33 22.43
C LYS A 137 21.69 6.47 21.16
N ILE A 138 21.08 6.07 20.05
CA ILE A 138 21.75 6.00 18.76
C ILE A 138 21.66 7.37 18.08
N ASN A 139 22.78 8.09 18.06
CA ASN A 139 22.92 9.38 17.36
C ASN A 139 23.55 9.21 15.97
N GLU A 140 23.52 10.27 15.17
CA GLU A 140 23.98 10.24 13.77
C GLU A 140 25.49 10.06 13.59
N SER A 141 26.29 10.25 14.65
CA SER A 141 27.76 10.14 14.61
C SER A 141 28.26 8.72 14.84
N LEU A 142 27.41 7.81 15.30
CA LEU A 142 27.79 6.41 15.54
C LEU A 142 28.21 5.71 14.23
N PRO A 143 29.16 4.75 14.31
CA PRO A 143 29.58 3.97 13.16
C PRO A 143 28.40 3.25 12.48
N LYS A 144 28.32 3.37 11.15
CA LYS A 144 27.31 2.67 10.33
C LYS A 144 27.85 1.29 9.95
N LYS A 145 27.43 0.25 10.67
CA LYS A 145 27.86 -1.14 10.46
C LYS A 145 26.64 -2.07 10.44
N PRO A 146 25.87 -2.10 9.33
CA PRO A 146 24.69 -2.94 9.24
C PRO A 146 25.07 -4.43 9.37
N ILE A 147 24.20 -5.20 10.00
CA ILE A 147 24.38 -6.65 10.25
C ILE A 147 23.49 -7.52 9.36
N ASN A 148 22.74 -6.92 8.45
CA ASN A 148 21.85 -7.61 7.53
C ASN A 148 21.76 -6.88 6.17
N PRO A 149 21.39 -7.60 5.09
CA PRO A 149 21.30 -7.00 3.75
C PRO A 149 20.30 -5.84 3.64
N TYR A 150 19.20 -5.85 4.40
CA TYR A 150 18.27 -4.70 4.42
C TYR A 150 18.97 -3.40 4.87
N GLY A 151 19.66 -3.43 6.01
CA GLY A 151 20.43 -2.29 6.50
C GLY A 151 21.54 -1.86 5.54
N GLU A 152 22.25 -2.84 4.95
CA GLU A 152 23.30 -2.61 3.95
C GLU A 152 22.76 -1.84 2.74
N THR A 153 21.65 -2.28 2.16
CA THR A 153 21.06 -1.60 0.99
C THR A 153 20.63 -0.17 1.28
N LYS A 154 20.13 0.11 2.50
CA LYS A 154 19.76 1.48 2.91
C LYS A 154 20.99 2.36 3.09
N LEU A 155 22.09 1.83 3.64
CA LEU A 155 23.35 2.53 3.75
C LEU A 155 23.94 2.88 2.38
N GLN A 156 23.94 1.93 1.44
CA GLN A 156 24.43 2.17 0.08
C GLN A 156 23.65 3.27 -0.65
N VAL A 157 22.34 3.37 -0.42
CA VAL A 157 21.55 4.49 -0.93
C VAL A 157 21.96 5.82 -0.27
N GLU A 158 22.22 5.86 1.05
CA GLU A 158 22.75 7.08 1.68
C GLU A 158 24.08 7.52 1.09
N ASP A 159 25.00 6.59 0.84
CA ASP A 159 26.31 6.89 0.25
C ASP A 159 26.19 7.38 -1.20
N MET A 160 25.22 6.83 -1.96
CA MET A 160 24.86 7.29 -3.28
C MET A 160 24.32 8.73 -3.25
N LEU A 161 23.42 9.04 -2.31
CA LEU A 161 22.87 10.39 -2.13
C LEU A 161 23.97 11.40 -1.76
N ALA A 162 24.89 11.04 -0.86
CA ALA A 162 26.03 11.87 -0.50
C ALA A 162 26.97 12.12 -1.69
N SER A 163 27.16 11.13 -2.56
CA SER A 163 27.94 11.26 -3.79
C SER A 163 27.25 12.17 -4.81
N TYR A 164 25.95 11.99 -5.03
CA TYR A 164 25.16 12.77 -5.98
C TYR A 164 24.98 14.23 -5.55
N ALA A 165 25.00 14.50 -4.25
CA ALA A 165 25.04 15.86 -3.73
C ALA A 165 26.30 16.61 -4.22
N LYS A 166 27.46 15.95 -4.22
CA LYS A 166 28.74 16.54 -4.64
C LYS A 166 28.83 16.73 -6.15
N THR A 167 28.34 15.77 -6.95
CA THR A 167 28.58 15.72 -8.41
C THR A 167 27.42 16.22 -9.26
N HIS A 168 26.17 16.13 -8.80
CA HIS A 168 24.97 16.44 -9.59
C HIS A 168 24.11 17.55 -9.00
N GLY A 169 24.54 18.16 -7.88
CA GLY A 169 23.80 19.22 -7.21
C GLY A 169 22.50 18.74 -6.56
N LEU A 170 22.40 17.44 -6.25
CA LEU A 170 21.26 16.87 -5.54
C LEU A 170 21.18 17.45 -4.11
N LYS A 171 19.99 17.84 -3.69
CA LYS A 171 19.68 18.19 -2.30
C LYS A 171 18.84 17.08 -1.71
N SER A 172 19.31 16.45 -0.65
CA SER A 172 18.64 15.30 -0.09
C SER A 172 18.69 15.23 1.43
N VAL A 173 17.66 14.59 1.99
CA VAL A 173 17.56 14.25 3.41
C VAL A 173 17.30 12.76 3.54
N ALA A 174 18.10 12.05 4.32
CA ALA A 174 17.80 10.71 4.81
C ALA A 174 17.16 10.79 6.21
N LEU A 175 15.94 10.28 6.34
CA LEU A 175 15.26 10.16 7.64
C LEU A 175 15.38 8.72 8.13
N ARG A 176 16.09 8.51 9.24
CA ARG A 176 16.40 7.20 9.80
C ARG A 176 15.51 6.94 11.00
N TYR A 177 14.73 5.87 10.96
CA TYR A 177 13.86 5.48 12.08
C TYR A 177 13.86 3.97 12.28
N PHE A 178 13.40 3.55 13.46
CA PHE A 178 13.22 2.14 13.84
C PHE A 178 11.85 1.63 13.42
N ASN A 179 10.86 1.70 14.32
CA ASN A 179 9.53 1.13 14.08
C ASN A 179 8.52 2.26 13.85
N ALA A 180 8.09 2.43 12.61
CA ALA A 180 6.88 3.18 12.32
C ALA A 180 5.69 2.44 12.92
N SER A 181 4.76 3.15 13.57
CA SER A 181 3.64 2.54 14.28
C SER A 181 2.43 3.46 14.36
N GLY A 182 1.27 2.91 14.74
CA GLY A 182 0.01 3.66 14.79
C GLY A 182 -0.70 3.73 13.45
N ALA A 183 -1.71 4.59 13.35
CA ALA A 183 -2.43 4.84 12.10
C ALA A 183 -2.80 6.31 11.96
N GLU A 184 -3.18 6.72 10.74
CA GLU A 184 -3.56 8.10 10.48
C GLU A 184 -4.83 8.49 11.29
N PRO A 185 -4.89 9.67 11.93
CA PRO A 185 -5.96 9.99 12.90
C PRO A 185 -7.38 10.03 12.30
N LYS A 186 -7.52 10.43 11.03
CA LYS A 186 -8.80 10.37 10.30
C LYS A 186 -9.11 8.96 9.78
N ASN A 187 -8.30 7.97 10.13
CA ASN A 187 -8.44 6.55 9.81
C ASN A 187 -8.56 6.26 8.30
N ARG A 188 -7.94 7.10 7.46
CA ARG A 188 -7.96 6.92 6.00
C ARG A 188 -6.95 5.86 5.56
N VAL A 189 -5.85 5.76 6.28
CA VAL A 189 -4.72 4.87 6.00
C VAL A 189 -4.10 4.39 7.32
N GLY A 190 -3.56 3.19 7.29
CA GLY A 190 -2.83 2.58 8.39
C GLY A 190 -2.02 1.39 7.90
N GLU A 191 -1.42 0.67 8.83
CA GLU A 191 -0.55 -0.45 8.48
C GLU A 191 -1.38 -1.62 7.92
N CYS A 192 -0.92 -2.17 6.79
CA CYS A 192 -1.56 -3.32 6.18
C CYS A 192 -0.51 -4.11 5.39
N HIS A 193 0.22 -5.00 6.06
CA HIS A 193 1.16 -5.88 5.38
C HIS A 193 0.52 -7.24 5.08
N ILE A 194 0.89 -7.82 3.93
CA ILE A 194 0.49 -9.18 3.55
C ILE A 194 1.08 -10.18 4.56
N VAL A 195 2.38 -10.06 4.81
CA VAL A 195 3.08 -10.77 5.89
C VAL A 195 3.42 -9.74 6.94
N GLU A 196 2.80 -9.88 8.11
CA GLU A 196 2.99 -8.95 9.21
C GLU A 196 4.11 -9.41 10.15
N THR A 197 5.17 -8.60 10.24
CA THR A 197 6.32 -8.90 11.11
C THR A 197 6.45 -7.94 12.27
N HIS A 198 5.71 -6.83 12.29
CA HIS A 198 5.80 -5.83 13.34
C HIS A 198 5.00 -6.23 14.59
N LEU A 199 5.49 -5.81 15.75
CA LEU A 199 4.97 -6.25 17.05
C LEU A 199 3.52 -5.78 17.27
N ILE A 200 3.27 -4.48 17.14
CA ILE A 200 1.96 -3.89 17.45
C ILE A 200 0.85 -4.52 16.60
N PRO A 201 0.93 -4.57 15.25
CA PRO A 201 -0.10 -5.21 14.45
C PRO A 201 -0.30 -6.69 14.78
N ASN A 202 0.78 -7.44 15.09
CA ASN A 202 0.66 -8.84 15.48
C ASN A 202 -0.06 -9.01 16.83
N ILE A 203 0.18 -8.13 17.81
CA ILE A 203 -0.58 -8.10 19.06
C ILE A 203 -2.06 -7.83 18.80
N LEU A 204 -2.36 -6.82 17.97
CA LEU A 204 -3.75 -6.44 17.64
C LEU A 204 -4.48 -7.57 16.91
N LYS A 205 -3.85 -8.19 15.91
CA LYS A 205 -4.40 -9.32 15.14
C LYS A 205 -4.61 -10.55 16.02
N ALA A 206 -3.63 -10.87 16.88
CA ALA A 206 -3.76 -11.97 17.84
C ALA A 206 -4.93 -11.72 18.81
N ALA A 207 -5.07 -10.48 19.30
CA ALA A 207 -6.21 -10.11 20.12
C ALA A 207 -7.53 -10.31 19.35
N MET A 208 -7.66 -9.87 18.10
CA MET A 208 -8.89 -10.04 17.31
C MET A 208 -9.26 -11.50 17.06
N LYS A 209 -8.25 -12.36 16.81
CA LYS A 209 -8.43 -13.77 16.49
C LYS A 209 -8.43 -14.69 17.72
N ASN A 210 -8.31 -14.13 18.93
CA ASN A 210 -8.07 -14.87 20.18
C ASN A 210 -6.89 -15.86 20.07
N GLN A 211 -5.82 -15.45 19.39
CA GLN A 211 -4.58 -16.20 19.23
C GLN A 211 -3.53 -15.75 20.25
N LYS A 212 -2.45 -16.54 20.39
CA LYS A 212 -1.32 -16.20 21.27
C LYS A 212 -0.33 -15.29 20.54
N VAL A 213 0.20 -14.29 21.26
CA VAL A 213 1.34 -13.49 20.81
C VAL A 213 2.64 -14.20 21.17
N GLU A 214 3.55 -14.30 20.21
CA GLU A 214 4.89 -14.84 20.47
C GLU A 214 5.85 -13.73 20.91
N ILE A 215 6.50 -13.91 22.06
CA ILE A 215 7.54 -13.03 22.59
C ILE A 215 8.88 -13.76 22.45
N TYR A 216 9.82 -13.17 21.73
CA TYR A 216 11.11 -13.79 21.43
C TYR A 216 12.16 -13.32 22.43
N GLY A 217 12.46 -14.17 23.42
CA GLY A 217 13.38 -13.89 24.53
C GLY A 217 12.76 -13.14 25.70
N ASP A 218 13.13 -13.56 26.90
CA ASP A 218 12.69 -12.99 28.19
C ASP A 218 13.82 -12.88 29.22
N ASP A 219 15.06 -13.02 28.77
CA ASP A 219 16.29 -13.06 29.56
C ASP A 219 17.26 -11.91 29.20
N TYR A 220 16.88 -10.93 28.37
CA TYR A 220 17.72 -9.79 27.99
C TYR A 220 18.13 -8.94 29.20
N SER A 221 19.27 -8.25 29.11
CA SER A 221 19.76 -7.28 30.12
C SER A 221 18.95 -5.97 30.11
N THR A 222 17.64 -6.10 30.37
CA THR A 222 16.62 -5.04 30.39
C THR A 222 15.75 -5.22 31.63
N HIS A 223 14.96 -4.21 31.99
CA HIS A 223 14.24 -4.20 33.27
C HIS A 223 13.19 -5.31 33.43
N ASP A 224 12.68 -5.88 32.33
CA ASP A 224 11.68 -6.95 32.34
C ASP A 224 12.10 -8.20 31.54
N GLY A 225 13.36 -8.24 31.12
CA GLY A 225 13.94 -9.34 30.35
C GLY A 225 13.62 -9.33 28.86
N THR A 226 12.78 -8.42 28.35
CA THR A 226 12.43 -8.35 26.92
C THR A 226 13.11 -7.20 26.19
N CYS A 227 13.32 -7.34 24.88
CA CYS A 227 14.06 -6.33 24.12
C CYS A 227 13.30 -4.98 24.05
N ILE A 228 14.04 -3.88 24.09
CA ILE A 228 13.52 -2.51 24.07
C ILE A 228 13.71 -1.90 22.68
N ARG A 229 12.63 -1.34 22.13
CA ARG A 229 12.61 -0.73 20.80
C ARG A 229 11.98 0.66 20.83
N ASP A 230 12.43 1.51 19.91
CA ASP A 230 11.78 2.80 19.66
C ASP A 230 10.60 2.65 18.71
N TYR A 231 9.46 3.24 19.08
CA TYR A 231 8.23 3.26 18.29
C TYR A 231 7.86 4.71 18.02
N ILE A 232 7.73 5.08 16.76
CA ILE A 232 7.38 6.43 16.33
C ILE A 232 6.06 6.41 15.57
N HIS A 233 5.17 7.32 15.91
CA HIS A 233 3.87 7.38 15.27
C HIS A 233 4.00 7.80 13.80
N VAL A 234 3.27 7.13 12.91
CA VAL A 234 3.36 7.36 11.46
C VAL A 234 3.02 8.80 11.05
N THR A 235 2.14 9.48 11.78
CA THR A 235 1.85 10.91 11.58
C THR A 235 3.00 11.82 11.96
N ASP A 236 3.72 11.51 13.04
CA ASP A 236 4.92 12.28 13.44
C ASP A 236 6.03 12.10 12.40
N LEU A 237 6.16 10.89 11.84
CA LEU A 237 7.01 10.65 10.68
C LEU A 237 6.57 11.48 9.46
N ALA A 238 5.29 11.46 9.10
CA ALA A 238 4.76 12.19 7.96
C ALA A 238 5.00 13.71 8.07
N GLN A 239 4.77 14.28 9.25
CA GLN A 239 5.09 15.68 9.54
C GLN A 239 6.58 15.97 9.35
N THR A 240 7.45 15.07 9.79
CA THR A 240 8.90 15.26 9.67
C THR A 240 9.38 15.20 8.21
N HIS A 241 8.75 14.36 7.37
CA HIS A 241 9.04 14.34 5.92
C HIS A 241 8.69 15.68 5.27
N GLU A 242 7.60 16.34 5.68
CA GLU A 242 7.28 17.69 5.24
C GLU A 242 8.33 18.70 5.72
N SER A 243 8.67 18.72 7.01
CA SER A 243 9.70 19.63 7.53
C SER A 243 11.04 19.48 6.80
N ALA A 244 11.44 18.25 6.50
CA ALA A 244 12.65 17.95 5.74
C ALA A 244 12.57 18.48 4.30
N MET A 245 11.43 18.30 3.62
CA MET A 245 11.19 18.87 2.29
C MET A 245 11.26 20.41 2.32
N LEU A 246 10.60 21.05 3.29
CA LEU A 246 10.61 22.51 3.43
C LEU A 246 12.03 23.04 3.66
N LYS A 247 12.85 22.35 4.45
CA LYS A 247 14.28 22.67 4.61
C LYS A 247 15.02 22.66 3.27
N LEU A 248 14.83 21.63 2.45
CA LEU A 248 15.50 21.54 1.14
C LEU A 248 15.04 22.65 0.18
N LEU A 249 13.74 22.95 0.17
CA LEU A 249 13.17 24.00 -0.69
C LEU A 249 13.59 25.41 -0.29
N GLN A 250 13.86 25.63 1.01
CA GLN A 250 14.38 26.88 1.53
C GLN A 250 15.91 27.02 1.34
N ASP A 251 16.63 25.92 1.15
CA ASP A 251 18.06 25.93 0.90
C ASP A 251 18.36 26.51 -0.49
N LYS A 252 18.87 27.76 -0.54
CA LYS A 252 19.26 28.44 -1.77
C LYS A 252 20.71 28.16 -2.20
N SER A 253 21.41 27.24 -1.54
CA SER A 253 22.78 26.84 -1.89
C SER A 253 22.86 26.40 -3.36
N PRO A 254 23.84 26.88 -4.14
CA PRO A 254 24.08 26.39 -5.51
C PRO A 254 24.73 25.00 -5.52
N ILE A 255 25.29 24.56 -4.39
CA ILE A 255 25.92 23.25 -4.22
C ILE A 255 24.87 22.29 -3.65
N GLY A 256 24.91 21.03 -4.12
CA GLY A 256 24.10 19.96 -3.55
C GLY A 256 24.50 19.65 -2.10
N ARG A 257 23.56 19.09 -1.34
CA ARG A 257 23.75 18.77 0.07
C ARG A 257 23.05 17.48 0.43
N PHE A 258 23.67 16.73 1.34
CA PHE A 258 23.08 15.56 1.95
C PHE A 258 22.99 15.78 3.46
N PHE A 259 21.79 15.64 4.00
CA PHE A 259 21.54 15.65 5.44
C PHE A 259 21.01 14.29 5.88
N ALA A 260 21.25 13.92 7.13
CA ALA A 260 20.65 12.73 7.71
C ALA A 260 20.21 13.01 9.14
N TYR A 261 19.03 12.53 9.50
CA TYR A 261 18.43 12.75 10.80
C TYR A 261 17.85 11.45 11.35
N ASN A 262 18.19 11.15 12.60
CA ASN A 262 17.61 10.07 13.37
C ASN A 262 16.27 10.54 13.97
N LEU A 263 15.23 9.71 13.85
CA LEU A 263 13.88 9.98 14.32
C LEU A 263 13.43 8.86 15.26
N GLY A 264 12.98 9.23 16.46
CA GLY A 264 12.39 8.32 17.42
C GLY A 264 11.61 9.06 18.51
N SER A 265 10.88 8.31 19.32
CA SER A 265 10.22 8.82 20.52
C SER A 265 11.20 9.07 21.67
N GLU A 266 12.40 8.49 21.58
CA GLU A 266 13.48 8.51 22.60
C GLU A 266 13.14 7.84 23.95
N ASN A 267 11.91 7.35 24.12
CA ASN A 267 11.47 6.67 25.33
C ASN A 267 11.98 5.23 25.34
N GLY A 268 11.75 4.51 24.23
CA GLY A 268 12.01 3.07 24.12
C GLY A 268 11.05 2.26 24.98
N PHE A 269 10.37 1.29 24.38
CA PHE A 269 9.41 0.43 25.07
C PHE A 269 9.82 -1.04 24.92
N SER A 270 9.75 -1.81 26.00
CA SER A 270 9.95 -3.26 26.00
C SER A 270 8.78 -3.98 25.32
N VAL A 271 8.99 -5.23 24.90
CA VAL A 271 7.89 -6.05 24.33
C VAL A 271 6.74 -6.23 25.33
N LYS A 272 7.06 -6.44 26.62
CA LYS A 272 6.04 -6.58 27.68
C LYS A 272 5.30 -5.28 27.97
N GLU A 273 5.98 -4.13 27.91
CA GLU A 273 5.33 -2.80 28.05
C GLU A 273 4.35 -2.56 26.90
N VAL A 274 4.73 -2.87 25.65
CA VAL A 274 3.83 -2.76 24.49
C VAL A 274 2.62 -3.69 24.63
N LEU A 275 2.83 -4.94 25.07
CA LEU A 275 1.74 -5.89 25.32
C LEU A 275 0.79 -5.38 26.40
N CYS A 276 1.32 -4.89 27.53
CA CYS A 276 0.53 -4.34 28.62
C CYS A 276 -0.30 -3.13 28.17
N ALA A 277 0.31 -2.22 27.40
CA ALA A 277 -0.39 -1.07 26.82
C ALA A 277 -1.52 -1.52 25.87
N ALA A 278 -1.30 -2.55 25.06
CA ALA A 278 -2.34 -3.10 24.19
C ALA A 278 -3.51 -3.70 24.98
N GLU A 279 -3.23 -4.44 26.06
CA GLU A 279 -4.28 -4.98 26.94
C GLU A 279 -5.16 -3.86 27.54
N LYS A 280 -4.53 -2.75 27.95
CA LYS A 280 -5.26 -1.57 28.48
C LYS A 280 -6.15 -0.93 27.41
N VAL A 281 -5.60 -0.70 26.21
CA VAL A 281 -6.33 -0.06 25.09
C VAL A 281 -7.49 -0.93 24.61
N ILE A 282 -7.28 -2.23 24.49
CA ILE A 282 -8.30 -3.17 24.00
C ILE A 282 -9.31 -3.52 25.10
N GLY A 283 -8.94 -3.38 26.38
CA GLY A 283 -9.77 -3.74 27.52
C GLY A 283 -9.90 -5.25 27.75
N LYS A 284 -8.93 -6.05 27.28
CA LYS A 284 -8.91 -7.51 27.47
C LYS A 284 -7.49 -8.06 27.60
N LYS A 285 -7.38 -9.19 28.29
CA LYS A 285 -6.11 -9.93 28.40
C LYS A 285 -5.74 -10.60 27.09
N ILE A 286 -4.45 -10.57 26.76
CA ILE A 286 -3.90 -11.13 25.53
C ILE A 286 -2.92 -12.23 25.90
N SER A 287 -3.25 -13.46 25.54
CA SER A 287 -2.38 -14.61 25.77
C SER A 287 -1.06 -14.46 25.02
N SER A 288 0.05 -14.75 25.69
CA SER A 288 1.38 -14.75 25.07
C SER A 288 2.15 -16.04 25.37
N VAL A 289 3.18 -16.32 24.57
CA VAL A 289 4.10 -17.45 24.73
C VAL A 289 5.53 -16.98 24.51
N ILE A 290 6.44 -17.39 25.38
CA ILE A 290 7.87 -17.10 25.23
C ILE A 290 8.48 -18.10 24.22
N LYS A 291 9.30 -17.57 23.32
CA LYS A 291 10.11 -18.28 22.33
C LYS A 291 11.58 -17.94 22.53
N GLU A 292 12.47 -18.73 21.94
CA GLU A 292 13.90 -18.42 21.91
C GLU A 292 14.18 -17.04 21.31
N ARG A 293 15.28 -16.42 21.74
CA ARG A 293 15.73 -15.14 21.19
C ARG A 293 15.97 -15.26 19.68
N ARG A 294 15.70 -14.15 18.97
CA ARG A 294 16.12 -14.03 17.58
C ARG A 294 17.65 -13.83 17.54
N PRO A 295 18.40 -14.64 16.79
CA PRO A 295 19.85 -14.47 16.68
C PRO A 295 20.23 -13.06 16.24
N GLY A 296 21.15 -12.42 16.97
CA GLY A 296 21.63 -11.08 16.66
C GLY A 296 20.69 -9.92 17.03
N ASP A 297 19.57 -10.18 17.71
CA ASP A 297 18.62 -9.14 18.11
C ASP A 297 19.13 -8.38 19.35
N PRO A 298 19.44 -7.07 19.27
CA PRO A 298 20.06 -6.34 20.38
C PRO A 298 19.08 -6.11 21.55
N PRO A 299 19.56 -6.01 22.80
CA PRO A 299 18.71 -5.79 23.97
C PRO A 299 17.97 -4.43 23.90
N ARG A 300 18.61 -3.38 23.39
CA ARG A 300 18.06 -2.02 23.35
C ARG A 300 18.42 -1.32 22.05
N LEU A 301 17.43 -0.75 21.37
CA LEU A 301 17.58 0.09 20.19
C LEU A 301 16.66 1.31 20.34
N VAL A 302 17.25 2.45 20.71
CA VAL A 302 16.53 3.72 20.94
C VAL A 302 17.26 4.84 20.21
N SER A 303 16.51 5.68 19.49
CA SER A 303 17.08 6.77 18.72
C SER A 303 17.39 7.98 19.61
N ASP A 304 18.46 8.71 19.29
CA ASP A 304 18.59 10.12 19.67
C ASP A 304 17.99 10.97 18.55
N SER A 305 17.11 11.93 18.87
CA SER A 305 16.48 12.82 17.89
C SER A 305 16.88 14.29 18.08
N ALA A 306 17.95 14.58 18.83
CA ALA A 306 18.39 15.94 19.13
C ALA A 306 18.64 16.79 17.87
N LEU A 307 19.28 16.22 16.84
CA LEU A 307 19.57 16.93 15.60
C LEU A 307 18.29 17.25 14.82
N ALA A 308 17.36 16.29 14.74
CA ALA A 308 16.05 16.48 14.11
C ALA A 308 15.22 17.56 14.82
N LYS A 309 15.22 17.57 16.16
CA LYS A 309 14.55 18.60 16.96
C LYS A 309 15.10 19.99 16.65
N LYS A 310 16.43 20.11 16.60
CA LYS A 310 17.13 21.38 16.34
C LYS A 310 16.91 21.90 14.92
N GLU A 311 17.01 21.03 13.92
CA GLU A 311 17.08 21.46 12.52
C GLU A 311 15.79 21.30 11.72
N LEU A 312 14.90 20.39 12.13
CA LEU A 312 13.62 20.11 11.45
C LEU A 312 12.41 20.51 12.30
N SER A 313 12.64 21.09 13.48
CA SER A 313 11.59 21.35 14.48
C SER A 313 10.78 20.08 14.81
N PHE A 314 11.44 18.92 14.81
CA PHE A 314 10.80 17.66 15.11
C PHE A 314 10.28 17.65 16.56
N SER A 315 8.97 17.50 16.73
CA SER A 315 8.31 17.46 18.04
C SER A 315 7.20 16.41 17.99
N PRO A 316 7.49 15.15 18.37
CA PRO A 316 6.51 14.07 18.28
C PRO A 316 5.33 14.34 19.21
N LYS A 317 4.11 14.22 18.69
CA LYS A 317 2.88 14.42 19.47
C LYS A 317 2.44 13.15 20.19
N TYR A 318 2.78 12.00 19.63
CA TYR A 318 2.37 10.68 20.14
C TYR A 318 3.53 10.06 20.92
N ILE A 319 3.76 10.54 22.14
CA ILE A 319 4.87 10.10 22.99
C ILE A 319 4.52 8.88 23.85
N LYS A 320 3.23 8.62 24.09
CA LYS A 320 2.77 7.48 24.88
C LYS A 320 2.44 6.30 23.95
N ILE A 321 2.90 5.11 24.31
CA ILE A 321 2.68 3.90 23.54
C ILE A 321 1.18 3.57 23.40
N GLU A 322 0.37 3.88 24.43
CA GLU A 322 -1.09 3.70 24.39
C GLU A 322 -1.73 4.51 23.25
N GLN A 323 -1.31 5.76 23.02
CA GLN A 323 -1.87 6.60 21.95
C GLN A 323 -1.54 6.03 20.55
N ILE A 324 -0.33 5.48 20.40
CA ILE A 324 0.09 4.79 19.18
C ILE A 324 -0.79 3.56 18.96
N ILE A 325 -0.98 2.74 19.99
CA ILE A 325 -1.78 1.53 19.91
C ILE A 325 -3.27 1.85 19.68
N GLU A 326 -3.83 2.88 20.31
CA GLU A 326 -5.21 3.34 20.11
C GLU A 326 -5.50 3.66 18.64
N SER A 327 -4.61 4.42 18.00
CA SER A 327 -4.76 4.74 16.58
C SER A 327 -4.69 3.49 15.69
N ALA A 328 -3.73 2.59 15.95
CA ALA A 328 -3.61 1.33 15.22
C ALA A 328 -4.81 0.41 15.45
N TRP A 329 -5.36 0.38 16.67
CA TRP A 329 -6.51 -0.44 17.02
C TRP A 329 -7.76 0.00 16.29
N LYS A 330 -8.01 1.31 16.24
CA LYS A 330 -9.12 1.89 15.47
C LYS A 330 -9.04 1.53 13.98
N TRP A 331 -7.83 1.50 13.42
CA TRP A 331 -7.60 1.07 12.04
C TRP A 331 -7.88 -0.42 11.84
N GLU A 332 -7.34 -1.29 12.69
CA GLU A 332 -7.54 -2.74 12.61
C GLU A 332 -9.02 -3.14 12.76
N GLN A 333 -9.76 -2.47 13.66
CA GLN A 333 -11.21 -2.64 13.80
C GLN A 333 -11.96 -2.36 12.50
N GLN A 334 -11.58 -1.32 11.75
CA GLN A 334 -12.18 -1.05 10.45
C GLN A 334 -11.84 -2.12 9.41
N ASN A 335 -10.60 -2.62 9.40
CA ASN A 335 -10.16 -3.64 8.44
C ASN A 335 -10.80 -5.00 8.64
N VAL A 336 -11.09 -5.42 9.88
CA VAL A 336 -11.83 -6.66 10.12
C VAL A 336 -13.27 -6.59 9.63
N THR A 337 -13.87 -5.40 9.58
CA THR A 337 -15.20 -5.20 8.98
C THR A 337 -15.16 -5.09 7.46
N SER A 338 -13.99 -5.12 6.83
CA SER A 338 -13.89 -5.01 5.36
C SER A 338 -14.43 -6.26 4.68
N LYS A 339 -15.28 -6.07 3.68
CA LYS A 339 -15.91 -7.14 2.90
C LYS A 339 -14.97 -7.57 1.77
N LYS A 340 -15.16 -8.78 1.26
CA LYS A 340 -14.56 -9.24 0.00
C LYS A 340 -15.61 -9.23 -1.12
N ALA A 341 -15.18 -9.00 -2.34
CA ALA A 341 -16.07 -8.92 -3.49
C ALA A 341 -15.54 -9.69 -4.70
N VAL A 342 -16.45 -10.09 -5.57
CA VAL A 342 -16.17 -10.42 -6.95
C VAL A 342 -16.80 -9.34 -7.81
N PHE A 343 -15.94 -8.60 -8.49
CA PHE A 343 -16.33 -7.62 -9.49
C PHE A 343 -16.50 -8.31 -10.84
N LEU A 344 -17.61 -8.05 -11.50
CA LEU A 344 -18.03 -8.77 -12.71
C LEU A 344 -18.24 -7.77 -13.84
N ASP A 345 -17.68 -8.02 -15.01
CA ASP A 345 -18.28 -7.45 -16.22
C ASP A 345 -19.67 -8.05 -16.46
N ARG A 346 -20.51 -7.35 -17.22
CA ARG A 346 -21.87 -7.77 -17.53
C ARG A 346 -21.95 -8.52 -18.86
N ASP A 347 -21.59 -7.86 -19.95
CA ASP A 347 -21.88 -8.27 -21.32
C ASP A 347 -20.72 -9.11 -21.85
N GLY A 348 -20.94 -10.41 -22.04
CA GLY A 348 -19.88 -11.39 -22.36
C GLY A 348 -19.41 -12.19 -21.14
N THR A 349 -19.77 -11.76 -19.92
CA THR A 349 -19.40 -12.43 -18.66
C THR A 349 -20.60 -12.99 -17.89
N LEU A 350 -21.69 -12.22 -17.73
CA LEU A 350 -22.93 -12.67 -17.10
C LEU A 350 -24.01 -13.02 -18.14
N ASN A 351 -24.14 -12.18 -19.17
CA ASN A 351 -25.06 -12.40 -20.28
C ASN A 351 -24.33 -12.45 -21.61
N GLU A 352 -24.99 -12.96 -22.65
CA GLU A 352 -24.52 -12.83 -24.03
C GLU A 352 -24.36 -11.34 -24.39
N ASP A 353 -23.33 -10.98 -25.16
CA ASP A 353 -23.10 -9.60 -25.61
C ASP A 353 -23.82 -9.35 -26.95
N PRO A 354 -24.98 -8.66 -26.98
CA PRO A 354 -25.66 -8.31 -28.23
C PRO A 354 -25.05 -7.07 -28.90
N GLY A 355 -23.88 -6.60 -28.47
CA GLY A 355 -23.24 -5.35 -28.87
C GLY A 355 -23.79 -4.14 -28.12
N TYR A 356 -25.11 -3.91 -28.18
CA TYR A 356 -25.80 -2.87 -27.38
C TYR A 356 -27.09 -3.42 -26.77
N LEU A 357 -27.01 -3.85 -25.51
CA LEU A 357 -28.18 -4.32 -24.77
C LEU A 357 -29.13 -3.16 -24.47
N SER A 358 -30.19 -3.05 -25.26
CA SER A 358 -31.10 -1.90 -25.30
C SER A 358 -32.49 -2.19 -24.74
N HIS A 359 -32.87 -3.47 -24.67
CA HIS A 359 -34.17 -3.94 -24.18
C HIS A 359 -34.01 -5.14 -23.23
N PRO A 360 -34.86 -5.30 -22.19
CA PRO A 360 -34.81 -6.43 -21.28
C PRO A 360 -34.88 -7.81 -21.95
N ASP A 361 -35.64 -7.96 -23.03
CA ASP A 361 -35.81 -9.25 -23.72
C ASP A 361 -34.54 -9.79 -24.39
N GLN A 362 -33.53 -8.92 -24.55
CA GLN A 362 -32.21 -9.29 -25.05
C GLN A 362 -31.30 -9.86 -23.93
N MET A 363 -31.76 -9.86 -22.67
CA MET A 363 -31.00 -10.37 -21.53
C MET A 363 -30.98 -11.91 -21.52
N ILE A 364 -29.99 -12.49 -22.18
CA ILE A 364 -29.79 -13.95 -22.20
C ILE A 364 -28.64 -14.30 -21.26
N LEU A 365 -28.95 -15.00 -20.16
CA LEU A 365 -27.94 -15.39 -19.17
C LEU A 365 -27.03 -16.47 -19.76
N LEU A 366 -25.71 -16.31 -19.61
CA LEU A 366 -24.77 -17.34 -20.04
C LEU A 366 -24.92 -18.62 -19.19
N PRO A 367 -24.60 -19.82 -19.75
CA PRO A 367 -24.66 -21.06 -19.01
C PRO A 367 -23.86 -21.01 -17.70
N THR A 368 -24.35 -21.68 -16.67
CA THR A 368 -23.71 -21.82 -15.34
C THR A 368 -23.57 -20.54 -14.51
N VAL A 369 -23.95 -19.35 -15.02
CA VAL A 369 -23.79 -18.08 -14.29
C VAL A 369 -24.54 -18.08 -12.97
N GLY A 370 -25.81 -18.51 -12.96
CA GLY A 370 -26.61 -18.58 -11.74
C GLY A 370 -25.96 -19.44 -10.64
N GLU A 371 -25.50 -20.65 -10.99
CA GLU A 371 -24.78 -21.55 -10.08
C GLU A 371 -23.47 -20.93 -9.56
N SER A 372 -22.69 -20.34 -10.48
CA SER A 372 -21.40 -19.72 -10.17
C SER A 372 -21.55 -18.61 -9.14
N LEU A 373 -22.52 -17.72 -9.35
CA LEU A 373 -22.79 -16.60 -8.46
C LEU A 373 -23.34 -17.08 -7.11
N ALA A 374 -24.14 -18.15 -7.08
CA ALA A 374 -24.64 -18.74 -5.84
C ALA A 374 -23.49 -19.30 -4.99
N LYS A 375 -22.53 -20.00 -5.62
CA LYS A 375 -21.31 -20.50 -4.96
C LYS A 375 -20.49 -19.35 -4.35
N LEU A 376 -20.27 -18.27 -5.11
CA LEU A 376 -19.54 -17.10 -4.63
C LEU A 376 -20.27 -16.36 -3.49
N LYS A 377 -21.60 -16.18 -3.57
CA LYS A 377 -22.38 -15.58 -2.47
C LYS A 377 -22.32 -16.40 -1.20
N LYS A 378 -22.41 -17.73 -1.32
CA LYS A 378 -22.29 -18.65 -0.18
C LYS A 378 -20.92 -18.53 0.51
N ALA A 379 -19.87 -18.23 -0.25
CA ALA A 379 -18.53 -17.96 0.27
C ALA A 379 -18.33 -16.54 0.83
N GLY A 380 -19.41 -15.74 0.94
CA GLY A 380 -19.41 -14.43 1.59
C GLY A 380 -18.92 -13.28 0.70
N PHE A 381 -18.80 -13.48 -0.61
CA PHE A 381 -18.46 -12.39 -1.53
C PHE A 381 -19.66 -11.49 -1.79
N LEU A 382 -19.41 -10.17 -1.80
CA LEU A 382 -20.27 -9.24 -2.53
C LEU A 382 -20.11 -9.47 -4.04
N LEU A 383 -21.20 -9.40 -4.79
CA LEU A 383 -21.19 -9.49 -6.25
C LEU A 383 -21.55 -8.13 -6.83
N ILE A 384 -20.56 -7.45 -7.39
CA ILE A 384 -20.73 -6.08 -7.91
C ILE A 384 -20.45 -6.06 -9.40
N VAL A 385 -21.38 -5.51 -10.18
CA VAL A 385 -21.23 -5.40 -11.63
C VAL A 385 -20.56 -4.08 -12.00
N LEU A 386 -19.53 -4.15 -12.84
CA LEU A 386 -18.81 -3.01 -13.39
C LEU A 386 -18.89 -3.05 -14.92
N SER A 387 -19.61 -2.10 -15.55
CA SER A 387 -19.86 -2.20 -17.00
C SER A 387 -19.72 -0.87 -17.77
N ASN A 388 -19.15 -0.98 -18.98
CA ASN A 388 -18.99 0.11 -19.95
C ASN A 388 -20.22 0.21 -20.87
N GLN A 389 -21.22 1.00 -20.49
CA GLN A 389 -22.49 1.17 -21.22
C GLN A 389 -22.43 2.33 -22.22
N SER A 390 -21.50 2.26 -23.18
CA SER A 390 -21.29 3.33 -24.19
C SER A 390 -22.49 3.56 -25.12
N GLY A 391 -23.38 2.58 -25.25
CA GLY A 391 -24.64 2.72 -25.97
C GLY A 391 -25.51 3.86 -25.42
N VAL A 392 -25.39 4.18 -24.12
CA VAL A 392 -26.09 5.33 -23.52
C VAL A 392 -25.49 6.66 -24.00
N GLY A 393 -24.16 6.81 -23.93
CA GLY A 393 -23.48 8.02 -24.43
C GLY A 393 -23.67 8.22 -25.94
N ARG A 394 -23.71 7.12 -26.69
CA ARG A 394 -23.98 7.11 -28.14
C ARG A 394 -25.47 7.25 -28.49
N LYS A 395 -26.36 7.30 -27.50
CA LYS A 395 -27.83 7.38 -27.63
C LYS A 395 -28.49 6.17 -28.32
N PHE A 396 -27.80 5.05 -28.46
CA PHE A 396 -28.37 3.77 -28.91
C PHE A 396 -29.22 3.09 -27.83
N VAL A 397 -28.94 3.39 -26.55
CA VAL A 397 -29.68 2.87 -25.40
C VAL A 397 -30.22 4.04 -24.59
N LYS A 398 -31.52 4.03 -24.31
CA LYS A 398 -32.13 5.01 -23.40
C LYS A 398 -31.71 4.68 -21.96
N LYS A 399 -31.12 5.65 -21.26
CA LYS A 399 -30.68 5.48 -19.85
C LYS A 399 -31.80 4.98 -18.92
N SER A 400 -33.04 5.37 -19.20
CA SER A 400 -34.23 4.95 -18.44
C SER A 400 -34.56 3.45 -18.57
N MET A 401 -34.01 2.74 -19.56
CA MET A 401 -34.20 1.30 -19.73
C MET A 401 -33.30 0.47 -18.84
N LEU A 402 -32.19 1.03 -18.34
CA LEU A 402 -31.20 0.27 -17.56
C LEU A 402 -31.80 -0.42 -16.31
N PRO A 403 -32.67 0.23 -15.51
CA PRO A 403 -33.32 -0.45 -14.39
C PRO A 403 -34.06 -1.71 -14.83
N SER A 404 -34.90 -1.62 -15.88
CA SER A 404 -35.65 -2.78 -16.38
C SER A 404 -34.76 -3.91 -16.91
N ILE A 405 -33.61 -3.57 -17.49
CA ILE A 405 -32.61 -4.54 -17.95
C ILE A 405 -31.98 -5.25 -16.72
N HIS A 406 -31.64 -4.50 -15.67
CA HIS A 406 -31.09 -5.08 -14.44
C HIS A 406 -32.12 -5.93 -13.69
N ASP A 407 -33.38 -5.49 -13.66
CA ASP A 407 -34.48 -6.26 -13.07
C ASP A 407 -34.66 -7.59 -13.78
N LYS A 408 -34.53 -7.63 -15.12
CA LYS A 408 -34.59 -8.88 -15.89
C LYS A 408 -33.43 -9.83 -15.58
N LEU A 409 -32.22 -9.29 -15.40
CA LEU A 409 -31.08 -10.09 -14.92
C LEU A 409 -31.36 -10.67 -13.53
N HIS A 410 -31.88 -9.87 -12.61
CA HIS A 410 -32.25 -10.35 -11.28
C HIS A 410 -33.37 -11.39 -11.30
N GLU A 411 -34.35 -11.25 -12.20
CA GLU A 411 -35.42 -12.23 -12.42
C GLU A 411 -34.81 -13.60 -12.80
N HIS A 412 -33.87 -13.62 -13.75
CA HIS A 412 -33.18 -14.84 -14.16
C HIS A 412 -32.33 -15.45 -13.04
N LEU A 413 -31.74 -14.63 -12.17
CA LEU A 413 -30.94 -15.09 -11.04
C LEU A 413 -31.78 -15.56 -9.82
N LYS A 414 -33.07 -15.24 -9.80
CA LYS A 414 -33.97 -15.54 -8.67
C LYS A 414 -34.09 -17.04 -8.41
N SER A 415 -34.14 -17.87 -9.46
CA SER A 415 -34.21 -19.33 -9.35
C SER A 415 -32.98 -19.96 -8.68
N TYR A 416 -31.85 -19.24 -8.68
CA TYR A 416 -30.60 -19.64 -8.03
C TYR A 416 -30.44 -19.05 -6.62
N GLY A 417 -31.42 -18.27 -6.14
CA GLY A 417 -31.33 -17.57 -4.85
C GLY A 417 -30.27 -16.46 -4.83
N VAL A 418 -29.88 -15.95 -6.00
CA VAL A 418 -28.80 -14.96 -6.14
C VAL A 418 -29.36 -13.55 -6.29
N LYS A 419 -28.78 -12.61 -5.53
CA LYS A 419 -28.96 -11.17 -5.72
C LYS A 419 -27.59 -10.50 -5.84
N LEU A 420 -27.36 -9.83 -6.96
CA LEU A 420 -26.22 -8.91 -7.14
C LEU A 420 -26.36 -7.72 -6.18
N ASP A 421 -25.25 -7.28 -5.62
CA ASP A 421 -25.24 -6.28 -4.55
C ASP A 421 -25.29 -4.84 -5.08
N ASP A 422 -24.69 -4.56 -6.25
CA ASP A 422 -24.77 -3.24 -6.90
C ASP A 422 -24.28 -3.26 -8.37
N PHE A 423 -24.53 -2.14 -9.08
CA PHE A 423 -24.07 -1.86 -10.43
C PHE A 423 -23.34 -0.50 -10.50
N PHE A 424 -22.08 -0.50 -10.95
CA PHE A 424 -21.34 0.72 -11.26
C PHE A 424 -21.09 0.83 -12.77
N LEU A 425 -21.80 1.77 -13.39
CA LEU A 425 -21.84 1.92 -14.83
C LEU A 425 -21.04 3.14 -15.31
N CYS A 426 -20.40 3.02 -16.47
CA CYS A 426 -19.87 4.14 -17.23
C CYS A 426 -20.72 4.35 -18.48
N PHE A 427 -21.25 5.56 -18.69
CA PHE A 427 -22.06 5.89 -19.87
C PHE A 427 -21.28 6.54 -21.01
N HIS A 428 -20.04 6.95 -20.74
CA HIS A 428 -19.20 7.67 -21.68
C HIS A 428 -18.70 6.79 -22.84
N THR A 429 -18.48 7.44 -23.98
CA THR A 429 -17.86 6.83 -25.15
C THR A 429 -16.34 6.69 -24.95
N PRO A 430 -15.64 5.92 -25.79
CA PRO A 430 -14.18 5.85 -25.76
C PRO A 430 -13.49 7.22 -25.92
N GLU A 431 -14.13 8.14 -26.64
CA GLU A 431 -13.58 9.45 -27.00
C GLU A 431 -13.67 10.48 -25.85
N ASP A 432 -14.58 10.29 -24.89
CA ASP A 432 -14.85 11.21 -23.77
C ASP A 432 -13.73 11.30 -22.72
N ASN A 433 -12.70 10.43 -22.79
CA ASN A 433 -11.56 10.34 -21.87
C ASN A 433 -11.92 10.39 -20.36
N CYS A 434 -13.08 9.86 -19.97
CA CYS A 434 -13.53 9.89 -18.58
C CYS A 434 -12.74 8.92 -17.68
N GLU A 435 -12.72 9.14 -16.36
CA GLU A 435 -12.00 8.26 -15.39
C GLU A 435 -12.75 6.99 -14.98
N CYS A 436 -14.05 6.90 -15.29
CA CYS A 436 -14.91 5.77 -14.89
C CYS A 436 -15.00 4.63 -15.91
N ARG A 437 -14.52 4.83 -17.15
CA ARG A 437 -14.55 3.81 -18.20
C ARG A 437 -13.40 2.83 -18.00
N LYS A 438 -13.68 1.53 -17.98
CA LYS A 438 -12.65 0.48 -17.96
C LYS A 438 -11.73 0.66 -19.18
N PRO A 439 -10.39 0.61 -19.04
CA PRO A 439 -9.64 0.03 -17.92
C PRO A 439 -9.39 0.93 -16.70
N LYS A 440 -9.90 2.17 -16.68
CA LYS A 440 -9.67 3.08 -15.55
C LYS A 440 -10.45 2.63 -14.30
N THR A 441 -9.93 2.99 -13.13
CA THR A 441 -10.28 2.34 -11.86
C THR A 441 -11.32 3.08 -11.02
N LYS A 442 -11.85 4.23 -11.48
CA LYS A 442 -12.75 5.05 -10.64
C LYS A 442 -13.98 4.30 -10.13
N ASN A 443 -14.61 3.46 -10.97
CA ASN A 443 -15.82 2.75 -10.57
C ASN A 443 -15.55 1.62 -9.57
N ILE A 444 -14.50 0.83 -9.75
CA ILE A 444 -14.12 -0.23 -8.80
C ILE A 444 -13.65 0.35 -7.45
N LEU A 445 -12.88 1.45 -7.48
CA LEU A 445 -12.47 2.14 -6.24
C LEU A 445 -13.67 2.80 -5.53
N LYS A 446 -14.64 3.32 -6.29
CA LYS A 446 -15.89 3.84 -5.73
C LYS A 446 -16.69 2.72 -5.06
N ALA A 447 -16.84 1.58 -5.73
CA ALA A 447 -17.50 0.40 -5.16
C ALA A 447 -16.81 -0.06 -3.88
N ALA A 448 -15.47 -0.14 -3.89
CA ALA A 448 -14.71 -0.53 -2.72
C ALA A 448 -14.92 0.39 -1.53
N LYS A 449 -14.92 1.71 -1.77
CA LYS A 449 -15.23 2.69 -0.74
C LYS A 449 -16.66 2.58 -0.23
N THR A 450 -17.65 2.47 -1.11
CA THR A 450 -19.08 2.42 -0.74
C THR A 450 -19.39 1.22 0.15
N TYR A 451 -18.83 0.06 -0.16
CA TYR A 451 -19.14 -1.20 0.51
C TYR A 451 -18.08 -1.64 1.53
N ASN A 452 -17.08 -0.79 1.79
CA ASN A 452 -15.92 -1.10 2.62
C ASN A 452 -15.24 -2.41 2.18
N ILE A 453 -14.92 -2.54 0.89
CA ILE A 453 -14.32 -3.76 0.31
C ILE A 453 -12.80 -3.68 0.36
N CYS A 454 -12.16 -4.77 0.77
CA CYS A 454 -10.72 -4.95 0.62
C CYS A 454 -10.40 -5.52 -0.77
N LEU A 455 -9.73 -4.73 -1.62
CA LEU A 455 -9.47 -5.12 -3.01
C LEU A 455 -8.49 -6.30 -3.09
N LYS A 456 -7.51 -6.37 -2.18
CA LYS A 456 -6.58 -7.51 -2.08
C LYS A 456 -7.21 -8.83 -1.65
N LYS A 457 -8.46 -8.83 -1.19
CA LYS A 457 -9.26 -10.04 -0.92
C LYS A 457 -10.32 -10.29 -1.99
N SER A 458 -10.32 -9.47 -3.04
CA SER A 458 -11.38 -9.40 -4.04
C SER A 458 -10.84 -9.72 -5.43
N TYR A 459 -11.73 -10.15 -6.32
CA TYR A 459 -11.39 -10.62 -7.66
C TYR A 459 -12.12 -9.78 -8.70
N MET A 460 -11.49 -9.56 -9.85
CA MET A 460 -12.16 -9.03 -11.04
C MET A 460 -12.33 -10.17 -12.05
N ILE A 461 -13.52 -10.33 -12.62
CA ILE A 461 -13.79 -11.30 -13.68
C ILE A 461 -14.39 -10.56 -14.88
N GLY A 462 -13.82 -10.77 -16.06
CA GLY A 462 -14.34 -10.23 -17.32
C GLY A 462 -13.90 -11.05 -18.53
N ASP A 463 -14.34 -10.63 -19.71
CA ASP A 463 -14.00 -11.23 -21.00
C ASP A 463 -13.10 -10.32 -21.85
N LYS A 464 -12.91 -9.05 -21.47
CA LYS A 464 -12.12 -8.07 -22.24
C LYS A 464 -10.84 -7.68 -21.52
N LEU A 465 -9.81 -7.32 -22.29
CA LEU A 465 -8.53 -6.85 -21.74
C LEU A 465 -8.72 -5.65 -20.79
N SER A 466 -9.70 -4.80 -21.05
CA SER A 466 -10.03 -3.66 -20.20
C SER A 466 -10.46 -4.06 -18.78
N ASP A 467 -11.06 -5.23 -18.61
CA ASP A 467 -11.48 -5.75 -17.30
C ASP A 467 -10.29 -6.20 -16.49
N ILE A 468 -9.40 -6.96 -17.15
CA ILE A 468 -8.16 -7.46 -16.58
C ILE A 468 -7.29 -6.28 -16.12
N GLN A 469 -7.06 -5.33 -17.02
CA GLN A 469 -6.27 -4.13 -16.73
C GLN A 469 -6.87 -3.31 -15.59
N MET A 470 -8.19 -3.14 -15.53
CA MET A 470 -8.83 -2.44 -14.41
C MET A 470 -8.63 -3.18 -13.10
N GLY A 471 -8.86 -4.50 -13.06
CA GLY A 471 -8.71 -5.29 -11.84
C GLY A 471 -7.29 -5.23 -11.28
N LEU A 472 -6.29 -5.40 -12.15
CA LEU A 472 -4.87 -5.27 -11.78
C LEU A 472 -4.53 -3.86 -11.31
N ALA A 473 -4.92 -2.83 -12.07
CA ALA A 473 -4.64 -1.44 -11.71
C ALA A 473 -5.39 -0.98 -10.44
N ALA A 474 -6.49 -1.64 -10.10
CA ALA A 474 -7.23 -1.44 -8.86
C ALA A 474 -6.62 -2.17 -7.67
N GLY A 475 -5.67 -3.10 -7.88
CA GLY A 475 -5.09 -3.90 -6.81
C GLY A 475 -5.97 -5.04 -6.33
N CYS A 476 -6.83 -5.59 -7.20
CA CYS A 476 -7.53 -6.85 -6.90
C CYS A 476 -6.54 -7.99 -6.63
N LYS A 477 -6.92 -8.96 -5.80
CA LYS A 477 -6.13 -10.18 -5.54
C LYS A 477 -5.71 -10.86 -6.83
N ALA A 478 -6.66 -10.96 -7.76
CA ALA A 478 -6.42 -11.38 -9.13
C ALA A 478 -7.48 -10.79 -10.06
N ALA A 479 -7.12 -10.64 -11.34
CA ALA A 479 -8.05 -10.42 -12.42
C ALA A 479 -8.07 -11.64 -13.33
N LEU A 480 -9.27 -12.20 -13.57
CA LEU A 480 -9.49 -13.51 -14.18
C LEU A 480 -10.27 -13.36 -15.48
N LEU A 481 -9.94 -14.18 -16.47
CA LEU A 481 -10.59 -14.14 -17.79
C LEU A 481 -11.57 -15.31 -17.92
N VAL A 482 -12.78 -15.03 -18.43
CA VAL A 482 -13.68 -16.04 -18.97
C VAL A 482 -13.60 -16.07 -20.49
N ARG A 483 -13.67 -17.26 -21.12
CA ARG A 483 -13.63 -17.41 -22.59
C ARG A 483 -14.96 -17.11 -23.30
N THR A 484 -16.01 -16.78 -22.56
CA THR A 484 -17.28 -16.29 -23.11
C THR A 484 -17.10 -14.88 -23.69
N GLY A 485 -18.06 -14.40 -24.49
CA GLY A 485 -17.96 -13.07 -25.12
C GLY A 485 -16.69 -12.91 -25.96
N ASP A 486 -15.94 -11.83 -25.71
CA ASP A 486 -14.66 -11.54 -26.37
C ASP A 486 -13.47 -12.33 -25.76
N GLY A 487 -13.70 -13.17 -24.76
CA GLY A 487 -12.66 -13.85 -23.99
C GLY A 487 -11.66 -14.65 -24.81
N LYS A 488 -12.12 -15.42 -25.81
CA LYS A 488 -11.22 -16.18 -26.70
C LYS A 488 -10.34 -15.28 -27.57
N LYS A 489 -10.80 -14.08 -27.89
CA LYS A 489 -10.02 -13.09 -28.62
C LYS A 489 -9.01 -12.44 -27.68
N THR A 490 -9.47 -11.99 -26.51
CA THR A 490 -8.62 -11.40 -25.46
C THR A 490 -7.48 -12.33 -25.05
N GLU A 491 -7.73 -13.64 -24.92
CA GLU A 491 -6.71 -14.64 -24.58
C GLU A 491 -5.51 -14.62 -25.55
N LYS A 492 -5.73 -14.35 -26.84
CA LYS A 492 -4.66 -14.25 -27.84
C LYS A 492 -3.84 -12.97 -27.72
N GLU A 493 -4.39 -11.94 -27.09
CA GLU A 493 -3.76 -10.63 -26.88
C GLU A 493 -3.02 -10.57 -25.53
N LEU A 494 -3.29 -11.51 -24.62
CA LEU A 494 -2.67 -11.56 -23.30
C LEU A 494 -1.21 -12.03 -23.38
N VAL A 495 -0.38 -11.40 -22.56
CA VAL A 495 0.95 -11.93 -22.20
C VAL A 495 0.74 -12.95 -21.08
N SER A 496 1.36 -14.13 -21.17
CA SER A 496 1.03 -15.32 -20.36
C SER A 496 1.09 -15.14 -18.83
N GLU A 497 1.69 -14.06 -18.33
CA GLU A 497 1.85 -13.77 -16.90
C GLU A 497 0.79 -12.80 -16.32
N GLN A 498 -0.09 -12.21 -17.15
CA GLN A 498 -1.03 -11.18 -16.67
C GLN A 498 -2.27 -11.72 -15.95
N VAL A 499 -2.66 -12.98 -16.23
CA VAL A 499 -3.91 -13.58 -15.74
C VAL A 499 -3.59 -14.94 -15.14
N PRO A 500 -3.84 -15.17 -13.83
CA PRO A 500 -3.47 -16.42 -13.18
C PRO A 500 -4.40 -17.60 -13.54
N PHE A 501 -5.58 -17.34 -14.10
CA PHE A 501 -6.50 -18.38 -14.55
C PHE A 501 -7.46 -17.90 -15.65
N ILE A 502 -7.64 -18.75 -16.68
CA ILE A 502 -8.56 -18.52 -17.80
C ILE A 502 -9.57 -19.68 -17.84
N GLY A 503 -10.82 -19.39 -17.51
CA GLY A 503 -11.90 -20.38 -17.46
C GLY A 503 -12.72 -20.45 -18.74
N ASN A 504 -13.17 -21.65 -19.11
CA ASN A 504 -14.12 -21.84 -20.22
C ASN A 504 -15.53 -21.32 -19.90
N SER A 505 -15.85 -21.13 -18.63
CA SER A 505 -17.12 -20.63 -18.12
C SER A 505 -16.90 -19.86 -16.82
N LEU A 506 -17.92 -19.11 -16.38
CA LEU A 506 -17.88 -18.44 -15.08
C LEU A 506 -17.76 -19.45 -13.92
N LEU A 507 -18.29 -20.66 -14.08
CA LEU A 507 -18.22 -21.70 -13.06
C LEU A 507 -16.79 -22.16 -12.80
N ALA A 508 -16.02 -22.40 -13.86
CA ALA A 508 -14.62 -22.79 -13.74
C ALA A 508 -13.80 -21.71 -13.02
N VAL A 509 -14.07 -20.43 -13.31
CA VAL A 509 -13.41 -19.30 -12.63
C VAL A 509 -13.84 -19.20 -11.16
N ALA A 510 -15.13 -19.36 -10.87
CA ALA A 510 -15.65 -19.33 -9.51
C ALA A 510 -15.06 -20.47 -8.66
N GLU A 511 -14.94 -21.67 -9.21
CA GLU A 511 -14.33 -22.82 -8.52
C GLU A 511 -12.85 -22.61 -8.26
N TRP A 512 -12.13 -22.01 -9.21
CA TRP A 512 -10.74 -21.62 -9.00
C TRP A 512 -10.61 -20.62 -7.84
N ILE A 513 -11.45 -19.58 -7.79
CA ILE A 513 -11.46 -18.61 -6.69
C ILE A 513 -11.66 -19.32 -5.35
N LEU A 514 -12.66 -20.19 -5.26
CA LEU A 514 -12.99 -20.89 -4.01
C LEU A 514 -11.86 -21.84 -3.58
N HIS A 515 -11.17 -22.47 -4.52
CA HIS A 515 -9.99 -23.27 -4.23
C HIS A 515 -8.86 -22.39 -3.65
N GLN A 516 -8.61 -21.21 -4.20
CA GLN A 516 -7.59 -20.29 -3.65
C GLN A 516 -7.94 -19.82 -2.24
N GLU A 517 -9.21 -19.51 -1.98
CA GLU A 517 -9.64 -19.05 -0.65
C GLU A 517 -9.50 -20.12 0.43
N ASN A 518 -9.65 -21.40 0.08
CA ASN A 518 -9.48 -22.51 1.02
C ASN A 518 -8.00 -22.86 1.26
N ALA A 519 -7.10 -22.53 0.33
CA ALA A 519 -5.67 -22.75 0.50
C ALA A 519 -5.02 -21.72 1.45
N ASP A 520 -5.63 -20.54 1.58
CA ASP A 520 -5.17 -19.43 2.42
C ASP A 520 -5.73 -19.45 3.86
N SER A 521 -6.70 -20.33 4.14
CA SER A 521 -7.35 -20.52 5.44
C SER A 521 -6.74 -21.68 6.23
#